data_AF-A0A2G2Z720-F1
#
_entry.id   AF-A0A2G2Z720-F1
#
_cell.length_a   1.000
_cell.length_b   1.000
_cell.length_c   1.000
_cell.angle_alpha   90.00
_cell.angle_beta   90.00
_cell.angle_gamma   90.00
#
_symmetry.space_group_name_H-M   'P 1'
#
loop_
_entity.id
_entity.type
_entity.pdbx_description
1 polymer ?
#
loop_
_entity_poly.entity_id
_entity_poly.type
_entity_poly.pdbx_seq_one_letter_code
_entity_poly.pdbx_strand_id
1 'polypeptide(L)'
;MAMMMKQGLLIGSSCPHFLSPKIPSFKQPIFHLTNKCREEEKEVLFVQKKIKKFLAIDFKEVLQFRHSAATVIMANALMMTSPLDALAETCEADNSPLNMLFNMPLLLFVALIGATVGGLVARQRKAELQRLNEQLRQINAALRRQAKIESYAPNLSYAPAGGRVVESEVIVDPKKEELVSRLKNGKKFLRNQAPEKAQLEFKIALDLAQNLNEPLREKKAARGLGASLQRQGKYREAIKYHSLVLELSARHGEDSGSTEAYGAIADCYTELGDLEQAAKYYDLYIARLETD
;
A
#
# COMPACT_ATOMS: atom_id res chain seq x y z
N MET A 1 -34.18 -61.80 -35.89
CA MET A 1 -34.29 -63.13 -35.23
C MET A 1 -33.32 -63.14 -34.04
N ALA A 2 -33.65 -63.81 -32.93
CA ALA A 2 -32.90 -64.04 -31.66
C ALA A 2 -31.48 -63.41 -31.47
N MET A 3 -31.16 -62.67 -30.39
CA MET A 3 -30.99 -63.08 -28.96
C MET A 3 -29.80 -64.03 -28.69
N MET A 4 -29.01 -63.95 -27.60
CA MET A 4 -28.72 -62.86 -26.60
C MET A 4 -27.59 -63.31 -25.62
N MET A 5 -27.05 -62.41 -24.76
CA MET A 5 -26.28 -62.67 -23.49
C MET A 5 -24.83 -63.24 -23.66
N LYS A 6 -23.83 -63.18 -22.72
CA LYS A 6 -23.51 -62.55 -21.39
C LYS A 6 -22.00 -62.81 -21.03
N GLN A 7 -21.26 -62.30 -20.01
CA GLN A 7 -21.34 -61.19 -19.01
C GLN A 7 -19.99 -61.01 -18.23
N GLY A 8 -19.39 -59.80 -18.17
CA GLY A 8 -18.39 -59.38 -17.12
C GLY A 8 -16.94 -59.94 -17.17
N LEU A 9 -15.98 -59.60 -16.28
CA LEU A 9 -15.79 -58.42 -15.38
C LEU A 9 -14.37 -58.40 -14.68
N LEU A 10 -13.59 -57.31 -14.83
CA LEU A 10 -12.52 -56.76 -13.93
C LEU A 10 -11.17 -57.48 -13.59
N ILE A 11 -10.20 -56.62 -13.17
CA ILE A 11 -8.92 -56.84 -12.41
C ILE A 11 -7.69 -57.42 -13.15
N GLY A 12 -6.49 -56.84 -12.90
CA GLY A 12 -5.18 -57.47 -13.18
C GLY A 12 -3.97 -56.52 -13.30
N SER A 13 -3.16 -56.37 -12.26
CA SER A 13 -1.94 -55.53 -12.22
C SER A 13 -0.64 -56.33 -12.18
N SER A 14 0.46 -55.85 -12.79
CA SER A 14 1.86 -56.12 -12.34
C SER A 14 2.92 -55.27 -13.10
N CYS A 15 4.05 -54.98 -12.42
CA CYS A 15 5.28 -54.42 -13.03
C CYS A 15 6.15 -55.55 -13.62
N PRO A 16 7.35 -55.27 -14.21
CA PRO A 16 8.54 -55.32 -13.34
C PRO A 16 9.81 -54.51 -13.76
N HIS A 17 10.81 -54.60 -12.88
CA HIS A 17 12.28 -54.46 -13.06
C HIS A 17 13.01 -53.10 -13.17
N PHE A 18 13.88 -52.91 -12.16
CA PHE A 18 15.05 -52.02 -12.09
C PHE A 18 16.13 -52.33 -13.14
N LEU A 19 16.91 -51.31 -13.51
CA LEU A 19 18.30 -51.46 -14.00
C LEU A 19 19.17 -50.29 -13.50
N SER A 20 20.40 -50.57 -13.05
CA SER A 20 21.34 -49.57 -12.48
C SER A 20 22.57 -49.34 -13.38
N PRO A 21 23.16 -48.13 -13.39
CA PRO A 21 24.58 -48.01 -13.76
C PRO A 21 25.42 -47.03 -12.90
N LYS A 22 26.54 -47.56 -12.39
CA LYS A 22 27.91 -47.00 -12.30
C LYS A 22 28.14 -45.56 -11.76
N ILE A 23 29.01 -45.48 -10.74
CA ILE A 23 29.62 -44.26 -10.20
C ILE A 23 30.99 -44.01 -10.88
N PRO A 24 31.32 -42.79 -11.32
CA PRO A 24 32.69 -42.34 -11.58
C PRO A 24 33.27 -41.54 -10.40
N SER A 25 34.57 -41.71 -10.13
CA SER A 25 35.29 -41.00 -9.06
C SER A 25 35.81 -39.62 -9.50
N PHE A 26 35.73 -38.60 -8.64
CA PHE A 26 36.40 -37.31 -8.85
C PHE A 26 37.14 -36.86 -7.57
N LYS A 27 38.36 -36.33 -7.72
CA LYS A 27 39.23 -35.89 -6.60
C LYS A 27 39.31 -34.37 -6.53
N GLN A 28 38.93 -33.81 -5.37
CA GLN A 28 39.12 -32.40 -4.96
C GLN A 28 38.27 -31.40 -5.81
N PRO A 29 37.87 -30.21 -5.26
CA PRO A 29 38.69 -29.24 -4.54
C PRO A 29 38.27 -28.98 -3.08
N ILE A 30 39.05 -29.47 -2.12
CA ILE A 30 38.86 -29.14 -0.68
C ILE A 30 39.29 -27.69 -0.36
N PHE A 31 40.21 -27.12 -1.17
CA PHE A 31 40.80 -25.80 -0.96
C PHE A 31 39.85 -24.59 -1.13
N HIS A 32 38.67 -24.77 -1.73
CA HIS A 32 37.72 -23.66 -1.93
C HIS A 32 36.74 -23.46 -0.78
N LEU A 33 36.50 -24.51 0.03
CA LEU A 33 35.62 -24.45 1.21
C LEU A 33 36.33 -23.80 2.40
N THR A 34 37.62 -24.08 2.61
CA THR A 34 38.40 -23.56 3.74
C THR A 34 38.57 -22.04 3.73
N ASN A 35 38.63 -21.41 2.54
CA ASN A 35 38.67 -19.96 2.43
C ASN A 35 37.29 -19.32 2.71
N LYS A 36 36.20 -19.92 2.22
CA LYS A 36 34.85 -19.36 2.42
C LYS A 36 34.45 -19.32 3.90
N CYS A 37 34.70 -20.39 4.66
CA CYS A 37 34.44 -20.41 6.10
C CYS A 37 35.27 -19.37 6.88
N ARG A 38 36.47 -19.00 6.40
CA ARG A 38 37.37 -18.03 7.05
C ARG A 38 36.97 -16.56 6.84
N GLU A 39 36.05 -16.28 5.93
CA GLU A 39 35.45 -14.95 5.78
C GLU A 39 34.14 -14.83 6.58
N GLU A 40 33.33 -15.89 6.62
CA GLU A 40 32.09 -15.94 7.41
C GLU A 40 32.34 -15.75 8.93
N GLU A 41 33.43 -16.29 9.48
CA GLU A 41 33.82 -16.03 10.89
C GLU A 41 34.11 -14.54 11.19
N LYS A 42 34.62 -13.78 10.21
CA LYS A 42 34.96 -12.35 10.39
C LYS A 42 33.71 -11.48 10.36
N GLU A 43 32.76 -11.78 9.47
CA GLU A 43 31.42 -11.20 9.46
C GLU A 43 30.73 -11.40 10.82
N VAL A 44 30.69 -12.64 11.32
CA VAL A 44 30.08 -12.96 12.62
C VAL A 44 30.75 -12.21 13.78
N LEU A 45 32.08 -12.10 13.79
CA LEU A 45 32.80 -11.35 14.83
C LEU A 45 32.56 -9.83 14.74
N PHE A 46 32.48 -9.27 13.52
CA PHE A 46 32.16 -7.87 13.30
C PHE A 46 30.72 -7.54 13.71
N VAL A 47 29.77 -8.40 13.35
CA VAL A 47 28.36 -8.32 13.77
C VAL A 47 28.23 -8.43 15.29
N GLN A 48 28.89 -9.39 15.96
CA GLN A 48 28.89 -9.45 17.43
C GLN A 48 29.49 -8.18 18.06
N LYS A 49 30.56 -7.62 17.49
CA LYS A 49 31.20 -6.40 18.02
C LYS A 49 30.31 -5.17 17.83
N LYS A 50 29.55 -5.12 16.72
CA LYS A 50 28.53 -4.10 16.44
C LYS A 50 27.32 -4.23 17.37
N ILE A 51 26.82 -5.46 17.60
CA ILE A 51 25.74 -5.76 18.55
C ILE A 51 26.15 -5.40 19.99
N LYS A 52 27.36 -5.79 20.45
CA LYS A 52 27.86 -5.38 21.77
C LYS A 52 28.01 -3.86 21.90
N LYS A 53 28.39 -3.15 20.83
CA LYS A 53 28.46 -1.68 20.86
C LYS A 53 27.08 -1.02 20.88
N PHE A 54 26.07 -1.64 20.26
CA PHE A 54 24.67 -1.19 20.33
C PHE A 54 24.08 -1.38 21.74
N LEU A 55 24.19 -2.61 22.29
CA LEU A 55 23.79 -2.93 23.67
C LEU A 55 24.48 -2.06 24.74
N ALA A 56 25.71 -1.61 24.50
CA ALA A 56 26.44 -0.73 25.40
C ALA A 56 25.98 0.75 25.38
N ILE A 57 25.21 1.17 24.37
CA ILE A 57 24.68 2.53 24.25
C ILE A 57 23.36 2.66 25.01
N ASP A 58 22.43 1.71 24.83
CA ASP A 58 21.10 1.76 25.48
C ASP A 58 21.14 1.61 27.01
N PHE A 59 22.14 0.90 27.55
CA PHE A 59 22.17 0.50 28.96
C PHE A 59 22.20 1.70 29.94
N LYS A 60 22.59 2.89 29.48
CA LYS A 60 22.65 4.10 30.32
C LYS A 60 21.30 4.82 30.45
N GLU A 61 20.44 4.77 29.43
CA GLU A 61 19.07 5.30 29.51
C GLU A 61 18.11 4.31 30.18
N VAL A 62 18.28 3.01 29.89
CA VAL A 62 17.51 1.93 30.54
C VAL A 62 17.68 1.95 32.07
N LEU A 63 18.84 2.37 32.60
CA LEU A 63 19.08 2.43 34.04
C LEU A 63 18.22 3.49 34.75
N GLN A 64 17.83 4.57 34.05
CA GLN A 64 16.88 5.57 34.58
C GLN A 64 15.44 5.03 34.60
N PHE A 65 15.09 4.13 33.67
CA PHE A 65 13.75 3.56 33.54
C PHE A 65 13.41 2.47 34.58
N ARG A 66 14.44 1.83 35.18
CA ARG A 66 14.26 0.67 36.09
C ARG A 66 13.38 0.92 37.32
N HIS A 67 13.27 2.16 37.79
CA HIS A 67 12.41 2.50 38.94
C HIS A 67 10.91 2.55 38.58
N SER A 68 10.57 2.73 37.30
CA SER A 68 9.18 2.75 36.81
C SER A 68 8.73 1.38 36.28
N ALA A 69 9.60 0.67 35.57
CA ALA A 69 9.28 -0.67 35.07
C ALA A 69 9.03 -1.68 36.21
N ALA A 70 9.77 -1.60 37.31
CA ALA A 70 9.62 -2.52 38.45
C ALA A 70 8.27 -2.37 39.16
N THR A 71 7.78 -1.14 39.35
CA THR A 71 6.48 -0.89 39.99
C THR A 71 5.31 -1.29 39.09
N VAL A 72 5.40 -1.07 37.78
CA VAL A 72 4.39 -1.55 36.81
C VAL A 72 4.33 -3.09 36.77
N ILE A 73 5.47 -3.77 36.75
CA ILE A 73 5.51 -5.24 36.78
C ILE A 73 4.94 -5.78 38.10
N MET A 74 5.26 -5.15 39.24
CA MET A 74 4.76 -5.58 40.56
C MET A 74 3.26 -5.30 40.73
N ALA A 75 2.75 -4.19 40.19
CA ALA A 75 1.31 -3.89 40.17
C ALA A 75 0.53 -4.87 39.27
N ASN A 76 1.06 -5.20 38.08
CA ASN A 76 0.45 -6.19 37.20
C ASN A 76 0.50 -7.61 37.80
N ALA A 77 1.57 -7.96 38.53
CA ALA A 77 1.65 -9.22 39.26
C ALA A 77 0.63 -9.30 40.41
N LEU A 78 0.37 -8.20 41.11
CA LEU A 78 -0.70 -8.12 42.12
C LEU A 78 -2.10 -8.24 41.50
N MET A 79 -2.37 -7.54 40.40
CA MET A 79 -3.62 -7.66 39.62
C MET A 79 -3.90 -9.10 39.15
N MET A 80 -2.86 -9.91 38.94
CA MET A 80 -2.98 -11.34 38.58
C MET A 80 -3.30 -12.27 39.78
N THR A 81 -3.42 -11.75 41.01
CA THR A 81 -3.66 -12.57 42.22
C THR A 81 -5.06 -12.43 42.82
N SER A 82 -5.89 -11.50 42.32
CA SER A 82 -7.32 -11.41 42.64
C SER A 82 -8.16 -12.23 41.65
N PRO A 83 -9.16 -13.02 42.10
CA PRO A 83 -10.03 -13.77 41.19
C PRO A 83 -10.90 -12.84 40.34
N LEU A 84 -11.00 -13.14 39.05
CA LEU A 84 -11.87 -12.45 38.09
C LEU A 84 -13.30 -13.02 38.15
N ASP A 85 -14.01 -12.80 39.25
CA ASP A 85 -15.47 -12.92 39.26
C ASP A 85 -16.09 -11.68 38.61
N ALA A 86 -17.06 -11.89 37.72
CA ALA A 86 -17.43 -10.93 36.70
C ALA A 86 -18.44 -9.87 37.20
N LEU A 87 -17.95 -8.88 37.96
CA LEU A 87 -18.74 -7.69 38.31
C LEU A 87 -18.77 -6.67 37.17
N ALA A 88 -19.52 -7.01 36.12
CA ALA A 88 -20.17 -6.03 35.24
C ALA A 88 -21.44 -5.45 35.92
N GLU A 89 -21.35 -5.18 37.22
CA GLU A 89 -22.42 -4.65 38.04
C GLU A 89 -22.37 -3.12 37.99
N THR A 90 -23.53 -2.48 37.92
CA THR A 90 -23.64 -1.01 37.84
C THR A 90 -23.10 -0.33 39.10
N CYS A 91 -22.79 0.97 39.01
CA CYS A 91 -22.29 1.78 40.12
C CYS A 91 -23.27 1.89 41.31
N GLU A 92 -23.39 0.84 42.12
CA GLU A 92 -23.88 0.94 43.49
C GLU A 92 -22.71 1.37 44.39
N ALA A 93 -22.90 2.45 45.12
CA ALA A 93 -21.87 3.04 45.96
C ALA A 93 -21.76 2.24 47.27
N ASP A 94 -21.00 1.15 47.22
CA ASP A 94 -20.78 0.28 48.36
C ASP A 94 -19.93 1.02 49.42
N ASN A 95 -20.62 1.63 50.40
CA ASN A 95 -20.12 2.68 51.32
C ASN A 95 -19.14 2.15 52.40
N SER A 96 -18.32 1.16 52.06
CA SER A 96 -17.21 0.69 52.87
C SER A 96 -16.14 1.79 52.98
N PRO A 97 -15.86 2.32 54.19
CA PRO A 97 -14.99 3.50 54.35
C PRO A 97 -13.53 3.24 53.94
N LEU A 98 -13.14 1.97 53.83
CA LEU A 98 -11.81 1.56 53.37
C LEU A 98 -11.67 1.68 51.85
N ASN A 99 -12.67 1.24 51.06
CA ASN A 99 -12.59 1.28 49.60
C ASN A 99 -12.56 2.72 49.07
N MET A 100 -13.42 3.59 49.63
CA MET A 100 -13.43 5.03 49.31
C MET A 100 -12.09 5.73 49.63
N LEU A 101 -11.41 5.30 50.70
CA LEU A 101 -10.12 5.88 51.14
C LEU A 101 -8.96 5.54 50.20
N PHE A 102 -8.94 4.35 49.61
CA PHE A 102 -7.83 3.89 48.74
C PHE A 102 -8.09 4.09 47.24
N ASN A 103 -9.34 3.97 46.77
CA ASN A 103 -9.63 4.04 45.33
C ASN A 103 -9.53 5.48 44.79
N MET A 104 -10.04 6.47 45.53
CA MET A 104 -9.96 7.90 45.16
C MET A 104 -8.53 8.41 44.92
N PRO A 105 -7.55 8.22 45.82
CA PRO A 105 -6.16 8.65 45.56
C PRO A 105 -5.48 7.82 44.45
N LEU A 106 -5.84 6.56 44.26
CA LEU A 106 -5.26 5.71 43.21
C LEU A 106 -5.72 6.16 41.82
N LEU A 107 -7.01 6.44 41.63
CA LEU A 107 -7.54 7.05 40.40
C LEU A 107 -6.90 8.42 40.13
N LEU A 108 -6.69 9.25 41.16
CA LEU A 108 -6.04 10.55 41.04
C LEU A 108 -4.55 10.41 40.66
N PHE A 109 -3.85 9.38 41.16
CA PHE A 109 -2.47 9.07 40.77
C PHE A 109 -2.37 8.61 39.31
N VAL A 110 -3.27 7.73 38.86
CA VAL A 110 -3.36 7.30 37.45
C VAL A 110 -3.68 8.50 36.54
N ALA A 111 -4.59 9.39 36.96
CA ALA A 111 -4.91 10.61 36.23
C ALA A 111 -3.71 11.57 36.13
N LEU A 112 -2.91 11.74 37.20
CA LEU A 112 -1.69 12.53 37.18
C LEU A 112 -0.62 11.94 36.26
N ILE A 113 -0.44 10.62 36.23
CA ILE A 113 0.47 9.95 35.29
C ILE A 113 -0.02 10.13 33.85
N GLY A 114 -1.31 9.92 33.59
CA GLY A 114 -1.91 10.15 32.27
C GLY A 114 -1.75 11.59 31.78
N ALA A 115 -1.99 12.57 32.66
CA ALA A 115 -1.86 14.00 32.34
C ALA A 115 -0.40 14.43 32.11
N THR A 116 0.55 13.91 32.89
CA THR A 116 1.97 14.24 32.73
C THR A 116 2.57 13.59 31.48
N VAL A 117 2.36 12.30 31.25
CA VAL A 117 2.86 11.59 30.06
C VAL A 117 2.16 12.09 28.80
N GLY A 118 0.83 12.17 28.80
CA GLY A 118 0.05 12.69 27.68
C GLY A 118 0.38 14.14 27.35
N GLY A 119 0.56 14.98 28.38
CA GLY A 119 1.00 16.37 28.22
C GLY A 119 2.40 16.51 27.63
N LEU A 120 3.34 15.62 27.97
CA LEU A 120 4.70 15.63 27.42
C LEU A 120 4.71 15.20 25.94
N VAL A 121 4.04 14.10 25.61
CA VAL A 121 3.94 13.58 24.23
C VAL A 121 3.19 14.56 23.32
N ALA A 122 2.12 15.19 23.81
CA ALA A 122 1.40 16.23 23.07
C ALA A 122 2.28 17.46 22.77
N ARG A 123 3.15 17.86 23.72
CA ARG A 123 4.11 18.97 23.51
C ARG A 123 5.19 18.61 22.48
N GLN A 124 5.72 17.39 22.51
CA GLN A 124 6.67 16.89 21.50
C GLN A 124 6.06 16.90 20.09
N ARG A 125 4.91 16.23 19.91
CA ARG A 125 4.20 16.19 18.61
C ARG A 125 3.82 17.58 18.11
N LYS A 126 3.43 18.51 18.99
CA LYS A 126 3.13 19.90 18.62
C LYS A 126 4.37 20.63 18.09
N ALA A 127 5.53 20.47 18.73
CA ALA A 127 6.78 21.08 18.28
C ALA A 127 7.25 20.51 16.92
N GLU A 128 7.08 19.21 16.69
CA GLU A 128 7.37 18.55 15.41
C GLU A 128 6.43 19.03 14.30
N LEU A 129 5.12 19.06 14.54
CA LEU A 129 4.13 19.59 13.60
C LEU A 129 4.37 21.07 13.27
N GLN A 130 4.79 21.89 14.24
CA GLN A 130 5.14 23.29 13.99
C GLN A 130 6.39 23.42 13.10
N ARG A 131 7.42 22.59 13.31
CA ARG A 131 8.62 22.54 12.45
C ARG A 131 8.28 22.09 11.04
N LEU A 132 7.51 21.00 10.88
CA LEU A 132 7.09 20.47 9.59
C LEU A 132 6.22 21.47 8.82
N ASN A 133 5.30 22.17 9.49
CA ASN A 133 4.44 23.17 8.85
C ASN A 133 5.23 24.42 8.41
N GLU A 134 6.18 24.90 9.22
CA GLU A 134 7.04 26.01 8.80
C GLU A 134 8.03 25.60 7.69
N GLN A 135 8.54 24.35 7.70
CA GLN A 135 9.29 23.80 6.55
C GLN A 135 8.43 23.75 5.28
N LEU A 136 7.18 23.25 5.36
CA LEU A 136 6.22 23.28 4.25
C LEU A 136 5.94 24.71 3.77
N ARG A 137 5.82 25.67 4.67
CA ARG A 137 5.63 27.09 4.35
C ARG A 137 6.85 27.69 3.65
N GLN A 138 8.06 27.35 4.08
CA GLN A 138 9.32 27.76 3.46
C GLN A 138 9.52 27.12 2.08
N ILE A 139 9.22 25.83 1.92
CA ILE A 139 9.26 25.12 0.62
C ILE A 139 8.25 25.76 -0.34
N ASN A 140 7.00 26.00 0.08
CA ASN A 140 6.00 26.66 -0.76
C ASN A 140 6.38 28.11 -1.11
N ALA A 141 7.08 28.83 -0.22
CA ALA A 141 7.62 30.16 -0.51
C ALA A 141 8.81 30.11 -1.49
N ALA A 142 9.68 29.11 -1.37
CA ALA A 142 10.79 28.86 -2.29
C ALA A 142 10.29 28.52 -3.69
N LEU A 143 9.37 27.54 -3.81
CA LEU A 143 8.74 27.16 -5.09
C LEU A 143 8.02 28.34 -5.78
N ARG A 144 7.38 29.22 -5.01
CA ARG A 144 6.75 30.45 -5.56
C ARG A 144 7.75 31.50 -6.00
N ARG A 145 8.95 31.55 -5.40
CA ARG A 145 10.06 32.40 -5.87
C ARG A 145 10.71 31.81 -7.13
N GLN A 146 10.95 30.51 -7.12
CA GLN A 146 11.47 29.72 -8.24
C GLN A 146 10.65 29.95 -9.51
N ALA A 147 9.34 29.65 -9.46
CA ALA A 147 8.43 29.85 -10.59
C ALA A 147 8.32 31.32 -11.03
N LYS A 148 8.51 32.29 -10.12
CA LYS A 148 8.51 33.72 -10.46
C LYS A 148 9.81 34.17 -11.15
N ILE A 149 10.94 33.57 -10.79
CA ILE A 149 12.25 33.80 -11.45
C ILE A 149 12.25 33.17 -12.84
N GLU A 150 11.77 31.93 -12.95
CA GLU A 150 11.60 31.22 -14.23
C GLU A 150 10.67 31.98 -15.20
N SER A 151 9.60 32.60 -14.67
CA SER A 151 8.71 33.47 -15.46
C SER A 151 9.34 34.81 -15.91
N TYR A 152 10.51 35.16 -15.38
CA TYR A 152 11.20 36.43 -15.66
C TYR A 152 12.47 36.25 -16.51
N ALA A 153 13.17 35.12 -16.37
CA ALA A 153 14.32 34.76 -17.20
C ALA A 153 14.50 33.22 -17.25
N PRO A 154 13.93 32.51 -18.26
CA PRO A 154 13.90 31.04 -18.27
C PRO A 154 15.27 30.37 -18.47
N ASN A 155 16.30 31.10 -18.91
CA ASN A 155 17.57 30.53 -19.38
C ASN A 155 18.78 30.82 -18.46
N LEU A 156 18.59 31.36 -17.25
CA LEU A 156 19.71 31.70 -16.35
C LEU A 156 19.56 31.06 -14.96
N SER A 157 19.97 29.80 -14.86
CA SER A 157 19.97 29.08 -13.58
C SER A 157 21.10 29.58 -12.66
N TYR A 158 20.73 30.08 -11.48
CA TYR A 158 21.66 30.38 -10.40
C TYR A 158 21.19 29.70 -9.09
N ALA A 159 21.70 28.50 -8.85
CA ALA A 159 21.50 27.75 -7.62
C ALA A 159 22.86 27.27 -7.08
N PRO A 160 23.13 27.32 -5.75
CA PRO A 160 24.41 26.89 -5.21
C PRO A 160 24.63 25.38 -5.39
N ALA A 161 25.86 24.99 -5.75
CA ALA A 161 26.25 23.59 -5.93
C ALA A 161 26.35 22.84 -4.58
N GLY A 162 25.20 22.44 -4.03
CA GLY A 162 25.11 21.80 -2.70
C GLY A 162 23.98 20.76 -2.57
N GLY A 163 23.39 20.30 -3.68
CA GLY A 163 22.22 19.44 -3.63
C GLY A 163 21.79 18.91 -4.99
N ARG A 164 22.67 18.18 -5.69
CA ARG A 164 22.22 17.31 -6.80
C ARG A 164 21.42 16.14 -6.22
N VAL A 165 20.12 16.37 -5.99
CA VAL A 165 19.16 15.37 -6.43
C VAL A 165 19.49 15.13 -7.90
N VAL A 166 19.57 13.86 -8.31
CA VAL A 166 19.58 13.55 -9.73
C VAL A 166 18.15 13.77 -10.22
N GLU A 167 17.84 15.04 -10.48
CA GLU A 167 17.21 15.37 -11.75
C GLU A 167 18.08 14.71 -12.80
N SER A 168 17.67 13.50 -13.19
CA SER A 168 17.99 13.00 -14.50
C SER A 168 17.63 14.11 -15.48
N GLU A 169 18.45 14.29 -16.50
CA GLU A 169 18.11 15.19 -17.61
C GLU A 169 16.92 14.58 -18.33
N VAL A 170 15.71 14.79 -17.78
CA VAL A 170 14.48 14.30 -18.35
C VAL A 170 14.27 15.14 -19.59
N ILE A 171 14.74 14.61 -20.70
CA ILE A 171 14.24 14.90 -22.02
C ILE A 171 12.77 14.50 -21.97
N VAL A 172 11.93 15.43 -21.48
CA VAL A 172 10.49 15.28 -21.47
C VAL A 172 10.09 15.33 -22.93
N ASP A 173 9.91 14.17 -23.55
CA ASP A 173 9.41 14.08 -24.91
C ASP A 173 8.17 14.99 -24.98
N PRO A 174 8.11 16.01 -25.87
CA PRO A 174 7.05 17.01 -25.83
C PRO A 174 5.66 16.38 -25.98
N LYS A 175 5.58 15.22 -26.64
CA LYS A 175 4.39 14.37 -26.72
C LYS A 175 3.96 13.74 -25.38
N LYS A 176 4.90 13.39 -24.48
CA LYS A 176 4.60 12.89 -23.12
C LYS A 176 4.07 14.02 -22.25
N GLU A 177 4.60 15.24 -22.36
CA GLU A 177 4.02 16.40 -21.68
C GLU A 177 2.63 16.73 -22.23
N GLU A 178 2.45 16.77 -23.56
CA GLU A 178 1.14 16.97 -24.16
C GLU A 178 0.14 15.93 -23.65
N LEU A 179 0.48 14.63 -23.70
CA LEU A 179 -0.37 13.55 -23.17
C LEU A 179 -0.80 13.81 -21.71
N VAL A 180 0.12 14.21 -20.84
CA VAL A 180 -0.19 14.57 -19.45
C VAL A 180 -1.09 15.82 -19.36
N SER A 181 -0.91 16.79 -20.26
CA SER A 181 -1.76 17.99 -20.38
C SER A 181 -3.18 17.65 -20.84
N ARG A 182 -3.33 16.84 -21.90
CA ARG A 182 -4.62 16.32 -22.41
C ARG A 182 -5.39 15.58 -21.32
N LEU A 183 -4.73 14.69 -20.58
CA LEU A 183 -5.34 13.98 -19.44
C LEU A 183 -5.77 14.90 -18.29
N LYS A 184 -5.06 16.02 -18.04
CA LYS A 184 -5.48 17.07 -17.09
C LYS A 184 -6.69 17.85 -17.61
N ASN A 185 -6.69 18.21 -18.90
CA ASN A 185 -7.77 18.97 -19.53
C ASN A 185 -9.08 18.17 -19.62
N GLY A 186 -9.04 16.90 -20.02
CA GLY A 186 -10.22 16.02 -20.00
C GLY A 186 -10.85 15.93 -18.60
N LYS A 187 -10.03 15.78 -17.56
CA LYS A 187 -10.49 15.80 -16.15
C LYS A 187 -11.07 17.16 -15.73
N LYS A 188 -10.52 18.27 -16.23
CA LYS A 188 -11.07 19.63 -16.01
C LYS A 188 -12.43 19.79 -16.68
N PHE A 189 -12.61 19.32 -17.92
CA PHE A 189 -13.90 19.37 -18.60
C PHE A 189 -14.96 18.47 -17.95
N LEU A 190 -14.59 17.30 -17.42
CA LEU A 190 -15.50 16.49 -16.58
C LEU A 190 -15.93 17.22 -15.30
N ARG A 191 -15.02 17.90 -14.60
CA ARG A 191 -15.37 18.72 -13.43
C ARG A 191 -16.31 19.88 -13.79
N ASN A 192 -16.09 20.49 -14.95
CA ASN A 192 -16.88 21.59 -15.48
C ASN A 192 -18.16 21.15 -16.24
N GLN A 193 -18.61 19.90 -16.06
CA GLN A 193 -19.83 19.35 -16.68
C GLN A 193 -19.90 19.45 -18.21
N ALA A 194 -18.75 19.44 -18.90
CA ALA A 194 -18.63 19.53 -20.36
C ALA A 194 -18.14 18.20 -20.98
N PRO A 195 -18.97 17.12 -20.99
CA PRO A 195 -18.51 15.77 -21.31
C PRO A 195 -18.09 15.59 -22.78
N GLU A 196 -18.62 16.38 -23.71
CA GLU A 196 -18.22 16.35 -25.13
C GLU A 196 -16.77 16.80 -25.31
N LYS A 197 -16.39 17.92 -24.66
CA LYS A 197 -15.02 18.45 -24.68
C LYS A 197 -14.06 17.52 -23.93
N ALA A 198 -14.54 16.89 -22.86
CA ALA A 198 -13.78 15.84 -22.17
C ALA A 198 -13.50 14.64 -23.08
N GLN A 199 -14.51 14.14 -23.80
CA GLN A 199 -14.36 13.02 -24.74
C GLN A 199 -13.30 13.31 -25.81
N LEU A 200 -13.27 14.52 -26.36
CA LEU A 200 -12.27 14.93 -27.36
C LEU A 200 -10.85 14.93 -26.79
N GLU A 201 -10.62 15.54 -25.63
CA GLU A 201 -9.30 15.55 -24.97
C GLU A 201 -8.85 14.14 -24.56
N PHE A 202 -9.76 13.28 -24.09
CA PHE A 202 -9.45 11.89 -23.76
C PHE A 202 -9.20 11.02 -24.99
N LYS A 203 -9.84 11.29 -26.14
CA LYS A 203 -9.53 10.60 -27.40
C LYS A 203 -8.12 10.94 -27.87
N ILE A 204 -7.77 12.23 -27.90
CA ILE A 204 -6.40 12.68 -28.24
C ILE A 204 -5.38 12.08 -27.25
N ALA A 205 -5.72 12.00 -25.96
CA ALA A 205 -4.86 11.32 -24.97
C ALA A 205 -4.72 9.81 -25.19
N LEU A 206 -5.76 9.12 -25.68
CA LEU A 206 -5.70 7.69 -25.99
C LEU A 206 -4.77 7.45 -27.18
N ASP A 207 -5.01 8.18 -28.27
CA ASP A 207 -4.21 8.12 -29.50
C ASP A 207 -2.73 8.43 -29.20
N LEU A 208 -2.45 9.47 -28.38
CA LEU A 208 -1.08 9.80 -27.94
C LEU A 208 -0.45 8.73 -27.03
N ALA A 209 -1.22 8.11 -26.12
CA ALA A 209 -0.70 7.07 -25.24
C ALA A 209 -0.30 5.80 -26.00
N GLN A 210 -1.10 5.42 -27.01
CA GLN A 210 -0.78 4.31 -27.92
C GLN A 210 0.47 4.60 -28.76
N ASN A 211 0.55 5.79 -29.37
CA ASN A 211 1.73 6.22 -30.14
C ASN A 211 3.02 6.32 -29.30
N LEU A 212 2.92 6.40 -27.96
CA LEU A 212 4.05 6.45 -27.03
C LEU A 212 4.29 5.12 -26.30
N ASN A 213 3.47 4.09 -26.54
CA ASN A 213 3.48 2.80 -25.84
C ASN A 213 3.44 2.96 -24.29
N GLU A 214 2.56 3.82 -23.79
CA GLU A 214 2.40 4.12 -22.36
C GLU A 214 1.07 3.55 -21.80
N PRO A 215 0.98 2.23 -21.53
CA PRO A 215 -0.29 1.54 -21.22
C PRO A 215 -0.97 2.05 -19.95
N LEU A 216 -0.19 2.48 -18.94
CA LEU A 216 -0.72 3.12 -17.74
C LEU A 216 -1.42 4.46 -18.02
N ARG A 217 -1.02 5.18 -19.08
CA ARG A 217 -1.69 6.40 -19.54
C ARG A 217 -2.83 6.08 -20.50
N GLU A 218 -2.70 5.03 -21.30
CA GLU A 218 -3.76 4.50 -22.18
C GLU A 218 -5.01 4.11 -21.35
N LYS A 219 -4.85 3.28 -20.30
CA LYS A 219 -5.94 2.95 -19.36
C LYS A 219 -6.57 4.20 -18.73
N LYS A 220 -5.77 5.21 -18.40
CA LYS A 220 -6.26 6.48 -17.82
C LYS A 220 -7.00 7.35 -18.84
N ALA A 221 -6.67 7.26 -20.12
CA ALA A 221 -7.41 7.88 -21.21
C ALA A 221 -8.73 7.15 -21.49
N ALA A 222 -8.68 5.82 -21.67
CA ALA A 222 -9.85 4.97 -21.92
C ALA A 222 -10.93 5.12 -20.84
N ARG A 223 -10.56 5.03 -19.55
CA ARG A 223 -11.48 5.26 -18.42
C ARG A 223 -12.10 6.67 -18.43
N GLY A 224 -11.31 7.69 -18.77
CA GLY A 224 -11.79 9.07 -18.91
C GLY A 224 -12.77 9.25 -20.06
N LEU A 225 -12.55 8.53 -21.16
CA LEU A 225 -13.40 8.51 -22.35
C LEU A 225 -14.74 7.79 -22.05
N GLY A 226 -14.69 6.63 -21.39
CA GLY A 226 -15.89 5.91 -20.91
C GLY A 226 -16.73 6.76 -19.94
N ALA A 227 -16.09 7.40 -18.95
CA ALA A 227 -16.77 8.33 -18.04
C ALA A 227 -17.33 9.58 -18.72
N SER A 228 -16.74 10.01 -19.85
CA SER A 228 -17.28 11.09 -20.68
C SER A 228 -18.50 10.66 -21.49
N LEU A 229 -18.55 9.40 -21.92
CA LEU A 229 -19.67 8.81 -22.66
C LEU A 229 -20.86 8.47 -21.75
N GLN A 230 -20.63 7.98 -20.52
CA GLN A 230 -21.68 7.80 -19.50
C GLN A 230 -22.46 9.10 -19.28
N ARG A 231 -21.75 10.23 -19.14
CA ARG A 231 -22.34 11.57 -18.97
C ARG A 231 -23.03 12.14 -20.21
N GLN A 232 -23.00 11.43 -21.34
CA GLN A 232 -23.77 11.75 -22.55
C GLN A 232 -24.92 10.76 -22.77
N GLY A 233 -25.19 9.84 -21.83
CA GLY A 233 -26.15 8.74 -22.01
C GLY A 233 -25.69 7.65 -23.00
N LYS A 234 -24.43 7.68 -23.45
CA LYS A 234 -23.89 6.78 -24.49
C LYS A 234 -23.33 5.49 -23.86
N TYR A 235 -24.14 4.85 -23.02
CA TYR A 235 -23.73 3.71 -22.20
C TYR A 235 -23.16 2.52 -23.01
N ARG A 236 -23.75 2.21 -24.17
CA ARG A 236 -23.25 1.16 -25.09
C ARG A 236 -21.88 1.45 -25.71
N GLU A 237 -21.48 2.71 -25.78
CA GLU A 237 -20.11 3.10 -26.16
C GLU A 237 -19.18 3.09 -24.95
N ALA A 238 -19.65 3.61 -23.80
CA ALA A 238 -18.88 3.65 -22.56
C ALA A 238 -18.40 2.26 -22.11
N ILE A 239 -19.28 1.24 -22.18
CA ILE A 239 -18.94 -0.16 -21.88
C ILE A 239 -17.71 -0.60 -22.66
N LYS A 240 -17.61 -0.29 -23.95
CA LYS A 240 -16.45 -0.68 -24.79
C LYS A 240 -15.14 -0.10 -24.28
N TYR A 241 -15.14 1.18 -23.86
CA TYR A 241 -13.93 1.82 -23.34
C TYR A 241 -13.57 1.37 -21.92
N HIS A 242 -14.54 0.99 -21.09
CA HIS A 242 -14.27 0.37 -19.79
C HIS A 242 -13.81 -1.09 -19.93
N SER A 243 -14.36 -1.86 -20.89
CA SER A 243 -13.85 -3.19 -21.25
C SER A 243 -12.41 -3.13 -21.79
N LEU A 244 -12.05 -2.08 -22.55
CA LEU A 244 -10.67 -1.84 -22.98
C LEU A 244 -9.73 -1.61 -21.79
N VAL A 245 -10.18 -1.00 -20.68
CA VAL A 245 -9.35 -0.89 -19.46
C VAL A 245 -9.05 -2.27 -18.88
N LEU A 246 -10.05 -3.16 -18.81
CA LEU A 246 -9.87 -4.55 -18.35
C LEU A 246 -8.94 -5.34 -19.28
N GLU A 247 -9.10 -5.20 -20.60
CA GLU A 247 -8.22 -5.85 -21.59
C GLU A 247 -6.77 -5.36 -21.46
N LEU A 248 -6.55 -4.04 -21.30
CA LEU A 248 -5.23 -3.46 -21.11
C LEU A 248 -4.60 -3.87 -19.78
N SER A 249 -5.36 -4.02 -18.69
CA SER A 249 -4.86 -4.54 -17.42
C SER A 249 -4.41 -6.00 -17.57
N ALA A 250 -5.26 -6.85 -18.16
CA ALA A 250 -4.96 -8.26 -18.40
C ALA A 250 -3.74 -8.47 -19.33
N ARG A 251 -3.61 -7.64 -20.39
CA ARG A 251 -2.49 -7.70 -21.35
C ARG A 251 -1.14 -7.33 -20.72
N HIS A 252 -1.13 -6.46 -19.70
CA HIS A 252 0.12 -5.95 -19.09
C HIS A 252 0.38 -6.48 -17.67
N GLY A 253 -0.53 -7.28 -17.09
CA GLY A 253 -0.39 -7.81 -15.73
C GLY A 253 -0.51 -6.74 -14.63
N GLU A 254 -1.15 -5.60 -14.91
CA GLU A 254 -1.30 -4.48 -13.97
C GLU A 254 -2.79 -4.20 -13.73
N ASP A 255 -3.36 -4.73 -12.65
CA ASP A 255 -4.79 -4.58 -12.32
C ASP A 255 -5.20 -3.18 -11.79
N SER A 256 -4.26 -2.24 -11.79
CA SER A 256 -4.46 -0.81 -11.56
C SER A 256 -5.59 -0.22 -12.42
N GLY A 257 -6.74 0.00 -11.78
CA GLY A 257 -7.98 0.51 -12.40
C GLY A 257 -8.99 -0.55 -12.87
N SER A 258 -8.70 -1.85 -12.71
CA SER A 258 -9.61 -2.94 -13.09
C SER A 258 -10.89 -2.93 -12.23
N THR A 259 -10.75 -2.83 -10.90
CA THR A 259 -11.89 -2.80 -9.97
C THR A 259 -12.82 -1.61 -10.24
N GLU A 260 -12.29 -0.41 -10.50
CA GLU A 260 -13.08 0.76 -10.95
C GLU A 260 -13.86 0.50 -12.26
N ALA A 261 -13.30 -0.30 -13.18
CA ALA A 261 -13.91 -0.57 -14.49
C ALA A 261 -15.05 -1.59 -14.42
N TYR A 262 -15.00 -2.60 -13.53
CA TYR A 262 -16.13 -3.52 -13.31
C TYR A 262 -17.38 -2.77 -12.83
N GLY A 263 -17.25 -1.93 -11.79
CA GLY A 263 -18.36 -1.11 -11.31
C GLY A 263 -18.90 -0.16 -12.38
N ALA A 264 -18.02 0.53 -13.12
CA ALA A 264 -18.44 1.45 -14.18
C ALA A 264 -19.11 0.76 -15.39
N ILE A 265 -18.84 -0.53 -15.64
CA ILE A 265 -19.58 -1.35 -16.61
C ILE A 265 -20.95 -1.75 -16.05
N ALA A 266 -21.03 -2.16 -14.78
CA ALA A 266 -22.29 -2.48 -14.10
C ALA A 266 -23.26 -1.29 -14.14
N ASP A 267 -22.78 -0.08 -13.79
CA ASP A 267 -23.54 1.17 -13.87
C ASP A 267 -24.11 1.41 -15.28
N CYS A 268 -23.31 1.15 -16.33
CA CYS A 268 -23.76 1.29 -17.70
C CYS A 268 -24.84 0.26 -18.10
N TYR A 269 -24.82 -0.94 -17.53
CA TYR A 269 -25.86 -1.95 -17.77
C TYR A 269 -27.15 -1.63 -16.99
N THR A 270 -27.04 -1.12 -15.75
CA THR A 270 -28.16 -0.60 -14.95
C THR A 270 -28.91 0.50 -15.72
N GLU A 271 -28.18 1.48 -16.24
CA GLU A 271 -28.73 2.59 -17.06
C GLU A 271 -29.29 2.14 -18.42
N LEU A 272 -28.93 0.95 -18.91
CA LEU A 272 -29.51 0.32 -20.11
C LEU A 272 -30.71 -0.59 -19.80
N GLY A 273 -31.05 -0.79 -18.52
CA GLY A 273 -32.11 -1.70 -18.07
C GLY A 273 -31.74 -3.18 -18.09
N ASP A 274 -30.48 -3.53 -18.37
CA ASP A 274 -29.99 -4.91 -18.40
C ASP A 274 -29.49 -5.31 -16.99
N LEU A 275 -30.44 -5.52 -16.10
CA LEU A 275 -30.17 -5.82 -14.69
C LEU A 275 -29.47 -7.16 -14.49
N GLU A 276 -29.65 -8.10 -15.42
CA GLU A 276 -28.96 -9.40 -15.40
C GLU A 276 -27.46 -9.29 -15.65
N GLN A 277 -27.03 -8.42 -16.57
CA GLN A 277 -25.61 -8.16 -16.77
C GLN A 277 -25.07 -7.22 -15.69
N ALA A 278 -25.83 -6.21 -15.28
CA ALA A 278 -25.44 -5.31 -14.19
C ALA A 278 -25.10 -6.08 -12.90
N ALA A 279 -25.95 -7.02 -12.48
CA ALA A 279 -25.71 -7.88 -11.32
C ALA A 279 -24.37 -8.63 -11.43
N LYS A 280 -24.12 -9.33 -12.55
CA LYS A 280 -22.87 -10.10 -12.78
C LYS A 280 -21.62 -9.21 -12.71
N TYR A 281 -21.70 -7.97 -13.19
CA TYR A 281 -20.59 -7.01 -13.10
C TYR A 281 -20.46 -6.37 -11.69
N TYR A 282 -21.54 -6.20 -10.92
CA TYR A 282 -21.47 -5.82 -9.51
C TYR A 282 -20.92 -6.94 -8.62
N ASP A 283 -21.27 -8.21 -8.87
CA ASP A 283 -20.72 -9.37 -8.16
C ASP A 283 -19.19 -9.43 -8.34
N LEU A 284 -18.72 -9.27 -9.59
CA LEU A 284 -17.28 -9.20 -9.91
C LEU A 284 -16.58 -7.96 -9.32
N TYR A 285 -17.30 -6.84 -9.14
CA TYR A 285 -16.78 -5.64 -8.49
C TYR A 285 -16.61 -5.85 -6.98
N ILE A 286 -17.64 -6.38 -6.31
CA ILE A 286 -17.62 -6.67 -4.86
C ILE A 286 -16.56 -7.71 -4.53
N ALA A 287 -16.51 -8.82 -5.28
CA ALA A 287 -15.53 -9.89 -5.07
C ALA A 287 -14.07 -9.43 -5.25
N ARG A 288 -13.82 -8.30 -5.94
CA ARG A 288 -12.48 -7.68 -6.02
C ARG A 288 -12.22 -6.69 -4.90
N LEU A 289 -13.22 -5.93 -4.44
CA LEU A 289 -13.12 -5.08 -3.25
C LEU A 289 -12.84 -5.88 -1.96
N GLU A 290 -13.19 -7.16 -1.92
CA GLU A 290 -12.84 -8.07 -0.82
C GLU A 290 -11.38 -8.59 -0.88
N THR A 291 -10.65 -8.29 -1.96
CA THR A 291 -9.28 -8.79 -2.21
C THR A 291 -8.20 -7.71 -2.40
N ASP A 292 -8.59 -6.44 -2.59
CA ASP A 292 -7.71 -5.27 -2.79
C ASP A 292 -7.29 -4.60 -1.46
#